data_AF-A0A1Q9PE61-F1
#
_entry.id   AF-A0A1Q9PE61-F1
#
_cell.length_a   1.000
_cell.length_b   1.000
_cell.length_c   1.000
_cell.angle_alpha   90.00
_cell.angle_beta   90.00
_cell.angle_gamma   90.00
#
_symmetry.space_group_name_H-M   'P 1'
#
loop_
_entity.id
_entity.type
_entity.pdbx_description
1 polymer ?
#
loop_
_entity_poly.entity_id
_entity_poly.type
_entity_poly.pdbx_seq_one_letter_code
_entity_poly.pdbx_strand_id
1 'polypeptide(L)'
;MKIIRLWSISFIFTVLFLTSNVTFTQSASDDLDLALWIREFEDVEGSITIADIDQDGRKEVLAVITDDYGTNPRLICFDSSGKTIWKFYFRDITGFCDYYSVSDVDRDGKMEIIFAARYGIYCISHKGRLMWKNTDFSDTEHSLPAIGNLEGDDRLEIVIQPDRSTPFILNSRGKVVRLLNVSTEGYETYSSPNIIDLDQDGSLDIIVLPKDEQLYVFDSNGTVKWSYDLLDAWYNDDPRWTNFADIDNDGNLELFVTTLRQFVYCFNHNGTLRWKYNTGSYHNSSQSYHHLIHYAPSFADFDNDNQMELVILLEDIYTSILVCLGSNGLQKWNTSSLAGIGSSHIALSDVDGDNDIEILFGTTHGIEIYDENGTQELVLDIGKCWFSSYAIGDLNDDGIVEIVANPDPGNLVCIQYPEAQPSQSSWWSFRGDYRNHGHIDSDGDYMSDLCETFAGTNISNPDSDSDGMLDNWEYEYNLDPLLDDSNLDSDSDGIINLKEYRRGLNPQKWDNWSVLYAGYLLPVWIGTVVAAVIIERKYKVTVKMIKNLTIWIKSRFTMSIDKEKIERRYLAEKDMK
;
A
#
# COMPACT_ATOMS: atom_id res chain seq x y z
N MET A 1 -62.47 -33.62 -19.99
CA MET A 1 -62.53 -35.09 -20.15
C MET A 1 -61.23 -35.54 -20.81
N LYS A 2 -60.39 -36.32 -20.09
CA LYS A 2 -59.17 -37.04 -20.53
C LYS A 2 -58.07 -36.22 -21.27
N ILE A 3 -56.85 -36.03 -20.76
CA ILE A 3 -55.78 -36.98 -20.32
C ILE A 3 -54.77 -37.32 -21.44
N ILE A 4 -53.55 -36.77 -21.30
CA ILE A 4 -52.20 -37.40 -21.33
C ILE A 4 -51.86 -38.41 -22.46
N ARG A 5 -50.72 -38.19 -23.15
CA ARG A 5 -49.50 -39.05 -23.20
C ARG A 5 -48.45 -38.40 -24.14
N LEU A 6 -47.22 -38.08 -23.71
CA LEU A 6 -46.09 -38.87 -23.16
C LEU A 6 -45.34 -39.70 -24.22
N TRP A 7 -44.08 -39.28 -24.51
CA TRP A 7 -42.83 -40.05 -24.70
C TRP A 7 -42.85 -41.16 -25.79
N SER A 8 -41.75 -41.59 -26.42
CA SER A 8 -40.46 -42.01 -25.84
C SER A 8 -39.43 -42.38 -26.93
N ILE A 9 -38.13 -42.46 -26.55
CA ILE A 9 -37.06 -43.33 -27.11
C ILE A 9 -36.54 -43.05 -28.55
N SER A 10 -35.28 -43.27 -28.96
CA SER A 10 -33.91 -43.23 -28.40
C SER A 10 -32.96 -43.90 -29.42
N PHE A 11 -31.72 -43.38 -29.55
CA PHE A 11 -30.45 -44.10 -29.88
C PHE A 11 -30.02 -44.51 -31.32
N ILE A 12 -28.68 -44.41 -31.54
CA ILE A 12 -27.79 -45.07 -32.55
C ILE A 12 -27.93 -44.57 -34.03
N PHE A 13 -26.91 -44.25 -34.85
CA PHE A 13 -25.40 -44.22 -34.88
C PHE A 13 -24.95 -42.95 -35.68
N THR A 14 -23.66 -42.57 -35.95
CA THR A 14 -22.41 -42.41 -35.16
C THR A 14 -21.23 -41.95 -36.08
N VAL A 15 -20.30 -41.12 -35.57
CA VAL A 15 -18.96 -40.68 -36.12
C VAL A 15 -18.92 -39.74 -37.35
N LEU A 16 -18.40 -38.53 -37.11
CA LEU A 16 -17.37 -37.85 -37.94
C LEU A 16 -16.76 -36.65 -37.18
N PHE A 17 -15.84 -36.92 -36.25
CA PHE A 17 -14.94 -35.89 -35.73
C PHE A 17 -13.79 -35.70 -36.73
N LEU A 18 -13.71 -34.53 -37.34
CA LEU A 18 -12.53 -34.10 -38.08
C LEU A 18 -11.59 -33.34 -37.13
N THR A 19 -10.33 -33.73 -37.19
CA THR A 19 -9.23 -33.22 -36.35
C THR A 19 -9.03 -31.72 -36.53
N SER A 20 -9.36 -30.94 -35.51
CA SER A 20 -8.54 -29.78 -35.14
C SER A 20 -7.50 -30.29 -34.14
N ASN A 21 -6.22 -30.27 -34.52
CA ASN A 21 -5.14 -30.52 -33.57
C ASN A 21 -5.08 -29.34 -32.59
N VAL A 22 -5.78 -29.46 -31.46
CA VAL A 22 -5.42 -28.69 -30.27
C VAL A 22 -4.11 -29.27 -29.77
N THR A 23 -3.00 -28.65 -30.15
CA THR A 23 -1.73 -28.86 -29.48
C THR A 23 -1.85 -28.26 -28.10
N PHE A 24 -2.22 -29.08 -27.12
CA PHE A 24 -1.94 -28.78 -25.72
C PHE A 24 -0.42 -28.68 -25.57
N THR A 25 0.10 -27.47 -25.41
CA THR A 25 1.43 -27.24 -24.83
C THR A 25 1.31 -27.51 -23.33
N GLN A 26 1.44 -28.78 -22.96
CA GLN A 26 1.47 -29.20 -21.57
C GLN A 26 2.83 -28.85 -20.96
N SER A 27 2.89 -27.68 -20.34
CA SER A 27 3.74 -27.36 -19.19
C SER A 27 3.15 -26.14 -18.48
N ALA A 28 1.89 -26.23 -18.08
CA ALA A 28 1.47 -25.61 -16.83
C ALA A 28 2.13 -26.44 -15.74
N SER A 29 2.80 -25.78 -14.81
CA SER A 29 3.43 -26.39 -13.64
C SER A 29 2.40 -27.05 -12.73
N ASP A 30 2.81 -28.09 -12.00
CA ASP A 30 1.88 -28.96 -11.26
C ASP A 30 1.18 -28.22 -10.10
N ASP A 31 1.72 -27.09 -9.62
CA ASP A 31 1.20 -26.32 -8.49
C ASP A 31 0.14 -25.27 -8.87
N LEU A 32 -0.09 -25.00 -10.17
CA LEU A 32 -1.17 -24.10 -10.62
C LEU A 32 -2.58 -24.65 -10.31
N ASP A 33 -2.71 -25.94 -9.97
CA ASP A 33 -3.95 -26.54 -9.46
C ASP A 33 -4.31 -26.07 -8.04
N LEU A 34 -3.39 -25.41 -7.32
CA LEU A 34 -3.61 -24.78 -6.00
C LEU A 34 -4.13 -23.34 -6.09
N ALA A 35 -4.16 -22.75 -7.29
CA ALA A 35 -4.60 -21.36 -7.46
C ALA A 35 -6.11 -21.21 -7.24
N LEU A 36 -6.50 -20.36 -6.29
CA LEU A 36 -7.90 -19.94 -6.09
C LEU A 36 -8.44 -19.23 -7.34
N TRP A 37 -7.59 -18.42 -7.98
CA TRP A 37 -7.85 -17.82 -9.28
C TRP A 37 -6.56 -17.42 -10.00
N ILE A 38 -6.63 -17.42 -11.34
CA ILE A 38 -5.57 -16.95 -12.25
C ILE A 38 -6.17 -15.91 -13.19
N ARG A 39 -5.43 -14.82 -13.43
CA ARG A 39 -5.80 -13.74 -14.35
C ARG A 39 -4.69 -13.49 -15.36
N GLU A 40 -4.95 -13.86 -16.61
CA GLU A 40 -4.06 -13.60 -17.75
C GLU A 40 -4.11 -12.12 -18.19
N PHE A 41 -2.94 -11.54 -18.42
CA PHE A 41 -2.68 -10.19 -18.92
C PHE A 41 -1.58 -10.19 -20.00
N GLU A 42 -1.21 -8.99 -20.47
CA GLU A 42 -0.06 -8.81 -21.39
C GLU A 42 1.22 -8.84 -20.56
N ASP A 43 1.35 -7.88 -19.63
CA ASP A 43 2.39 -7.90 -18.60
C ASP A 43 1.86 -7.37 -17.25
N VAL A 44 2.48 -7.80 -16.15
CA VAL A 44 2.13 -7.45 -14.77
C VAL A 44 3.40 -6.93 -14.08
N GLU A 45 3.79 -5.70 -14.40
CA GLU A 45 4.91 -4.99 -13.77
C GLU A 45 4.40 -4.14 -12.60
N GLY A 46 5.08 -4.22 -11.44
CA GLY A 46 4.86 -3.33 -10.28
C GLY A 46 4.35 -4.01 -9.00
N SER A 47 3.96 -3.17 -8.05
CA SER A 47 3.50 -3.57 -6.71
C SER A 47 2.11 -4.23 -6.72
N ILE A 48 1.96 -5.25 -5.88
CA ILE A 48 0.67 -5.85 -5.50
C ILE A 48 0.36 -5.39 -4.09
N THR A 49 -0.92 -5.12 -3.82
CA THR A 49 -1.41 -4.77 -2.48
C THR A 49 -2.73 -5.47 -2.19
N ILE A 50 -2.86 -6.07 -1.01
CA ILE A 50 -4.13 -6.57 -0.45
C ILE A 50 -4.61 -5.53 0.58
N ALA A 51 -5.77 -4.91 0.41
CA ALA A 51 -6.27 -3.93 1.39
C ALA A 51 -7.80 -3.78 1.30
N ASP A 52 -8.46 -3.53 2.43
CA ASP A 52 -9.85 -3.05 2.44
C ASP A 52 -9.90 -1.57 2.06
N ILE A 53 -9.97 -1.30 0.74
CA ILE A 53 -9.85 0.07 0.21
C ILE A 53 -11.14 0.87 0.34
N ASP A 54 -12.30 0.21 0.40
CA ASP A 54 -13.59 0.87 0.63
C ASP A 54 -14.22 0.67 2.01
N GLN A 55 -13.43 0.10 2.92
CA GLN A 55 -13.65 -0.02 4.36
C GLN A 55 -15.07 -0.57 4.61
N ASP A 56 -15.30 -1.76 4.03
CA ASP A 56 -16.56 -2.52 4.08
C ASP A 56 -16.43 -3.86 4.85
N GLY A 57 -15.21 -4.19 5.30
CA GLY A 57 -14.81 -5.39 6.00
C GLY A 57 -14.34 -6.51 5.08
N ARG A 58 -13.85 -6.20 3.87
CA ARG A 58 -13.40 -7.16 2.86
C ARG A 58 -12.13 -6.65 2.19
N LYS A 59 -11.23 -7.56 1.86
CA LYS A 59 -9.94 -7.20 1.27
C LYS A 59 -10.03 -7.21 -0.27
N GLU A 60 -9.60 -6.12 -0.89
CA GLU A 60 -9.39 -6.01 -2.34
C GLU A 60 -7.94 -6.28 -2.72
N VAL A 61 -7.71 -6.77 -3.94
CA VAL A 61 -6.38 -6.81 -4.56
C VAL A 61 -6.22 -5.63 -5.52
N LEU A 62 -5.15 -4.86 -5.34
CA LEU A 62 -4.64 -3.88 -6.30
C LEU A 62 -3.42 -4.46 -7.03
N ALA A 63 -3.35 -4.22 -8.34
CA ALA A 63 -2.16 -4.53 -9.14
C ALA A 63 -2.02 -3.54 -10.31
N VAL A 64 -0.78 -3.19 -10.64
CA VAL A 64 -0.44 -2.48 -11.88
C VAL A 64 -0.24 -3.50 -13.00
N ILE A 65 -0.83 -3.21 -14.17
CA ILE A 65 -0.83 -4.06 -15.36
C ILE A 65 -0.41 -3.20 -16.55
N THR A 66 0.52 -3.68 -17.38
CA THR A 66 1.05 -2.95 -18.53
C THR A 66 1.04 -3.80 -19.81
N ASP A 67 1.55 -3.25 -20.90
CA ASP A 67 1.95 -4.01 -22.08
C ASP A 67 3.45 -4.38 -22.02
N ASP A 68 3.90 -5.32 -22.86
CA ASP A 68 5.26 -5.88 -22.99
C ASP A 68 6.43 -4.87 -23.12
N TYR A 69 6.14 -3.56 -23.05
CA TYR A 69 7.08 -2.46 -23.22
C TYR A 69 6.99 -1.40 -22.10
N GLY A 70 6.17 -1.60 -21.06
CA GLY A 70 5.99 -0.62 -19.97
C GLY A 70 5.25 0.66 -20.40
N THR A 71 4.54 0.66 -21.55
CA THR A 71 4.09 1.91 -22.19
C THR A 71 2.65 2.30 -21.93
N ASN A 72 1.77 1.35 -21.57
CA ASN A 72 0.36 1.60 -21.26
C ASN A 72 -0.08 0.99 -19.91
N PRO A 73 0.51 1.42 -18.78
CA PRO A 73 0.14 0.90 -17.47
C PRO A 73 -1.34 1.20 -17.11
N ARG A 74 -1.89 0.40 -16.20
CA ARG A 74 -3.30 0.38 -15.78
C ARG A 74 -3.34 -0.12 -14.35
N LEU A 75 -3.86 0.66 -13.42
CA LEU A 75 -4.19 0.16 -12.08
C LEU A 75 -5.52 -0.60 -12.16
N ILE A 76 -5.55 -1.85 -11.69
CA ILE A 76 -6.74 -2.68 -11.63
C ILE A 76 -7.00 -3.09 -10.18
N CYS A 77 -8.27 -3.00 -9.78
CA CYS A 77 -8.77 -3.48 -8.50
C CYS A 77 -9.65 -4.72 -8.73
N PHE A 78 -9.44 -5.75 -7.90
CA PHE A 78 -10.16 -7.02 -7.91
C PHE A 78 -10.77 -7.27 -6.53
N ASP A 79 -11.94 -7.92 -6.50
CA ASP A 79 -12.44 -8.55 -5.27
C ASP A 79 -11.63 -9.82 -4.96
N SER A 80 -11.78 -10.37 -3.76
CA SER A 80 -11.11 -11.59 -3.29
C SER A 80 -11.30 -12.82 -4.20
N SER A 81 -12.29 -12.82 -5.11
CA SER A 81 -12.48 -13.88 -6.12
C SER A 81 -11.73 -13.62 -7.44
N GLY A 82 -10.83 -12.63 -7.48
CA GLY A 82 -10.09 -12.23 -8.67
C GLY A 82 -10.96 -11.55 -9.73
N LYS A 83 -12.19 -11.14 -9.40
CA LYS A 83 -13.08 -10.45 -10.34
C LYS A 83 -12.85 -8.95 -10.25
N THR A 84 -12.54 -8.34 -11.40
CA THR A 84 -12.29 -6.90 -11.49
C THR A 84 -13.51 -6.08 -11.02
N ILE A 85 -13.28 -5.19 -10.05
CA ILE A 85 -14.24 -4.19 -9.59
C ILE A 85 -14.18 -2.95 -10.51
N TRP A 86 -12.98 -2.39 -10.70
CA TRP A 86 -12.74 -1.26 -11.58
C TRP A 86 -11.36 -1.30 -12.24
N LYS A 87 -11.17 -0.47 -13.27
CA LYS A 87 -9.89 -0.26 -13.97
C LYS A 87 -9.64 1.22 -14.15
N PHE A 88 -8.46 1.68 -13.76
CA PHE A 88 -7.97 3.01 -14.09
C PHE A 88 -7.03 2.94 -15.31
N TYR A 89 -7.13 3.92 -16.18
CA TYR A 89 -6.34 3.99 -17.42
C TYR A 89 -5.55 5.29 -17.45
N PHE A 90 -4.23 5.18 -17.56
CA PHE A 90 -3.34 6.33 -17.67
C PHE A 90 -3.41 6.93 -19.08
N ARG A 91 -4.29 7.92 -19.27
CA ARG A 91 -4.58 8.51 -20.59
C ARG A 91 -3.49 9.43 -21.14
N ASP A 92 -2.62 9.92 -20.27
CA ASP A 92 -1.62 10.96 -20.56
C ASP A 92 -0.18 10.50 -20.22
N ILE A 93 0.03 9.22 -19.88
CA ILE A 93 1.33 8.70 -19.43
C ILE A 93 1.93 7.83 -20.54
N THR A 94 3.22 8.02 -20.80
CA THR A 94 4.04 7.10 -21.60
C THR A 94 5.28 6.74 -20.77
N GLY A 95 5.20 5.67 -19.98
CA GLY A 95 6.29 5.22 -19.11
C GLY A 95 5.80 4.52 -17.84
N PHE A 96 6.77 3.94 -17.15
CA PHE A 96 6.67 3.11 -15.95
C PHE A 96 5.95 3.79 -14.77
N CYS A 97 5.43 2.95 -13.88
CA CYS A 97 4.60 3.34 -12.74
C CYS A 97 4.52 2.14 -11.78
N ASP A 98 5.67 1.78 -11.21
CA ASP A 98 5.86 0.44 -10.65
C ASP A 98 5.40 0.38 -9.18
N TYR A 99 5.31 1.53 -8.53
CA TYR A 99 5.00 1.68 -7.11
C TYR A 99 3.84 2.64 -6.85
N TYR A 100 3.06 2.32 -5.83
CA TYR A 100 1.96 3.13 -5.32
C TYR A 100 1.79 2.90 -3.81
N SER A 101 1.10 3.84 -3.17
CA SER A 101 0.83 3.83 -1.74
C SER A 101 -0.67 3.97 -1.51
N VAL A 102 -1.19 3.29 -0.49
CA VAL A 102 -2.63 3.20 -0.19
C VAL A 102 -2.86 3.74 1.22
N SER A 103 -3.61 4.83 1.37
CA SER A 103 -3.86 5.48 2.67
C SER A 103 -5.06 6.43 2.61
N ASP A 104 -5.75 6.69 3.72
CA ASP A 104 -6.84 7.67 3.81
C ASP A 104 -6.29 9.10 3.90
N VAL A 105 -5.97 9.65 2.73
CA VAL A 105 -5.21 10.90 2.56
C VAL A 105 -6.06 12.14 2.83
N ASP A 106 -7.39 12.07 2.69
CA ASP A 106 -8.31 13.17 3.03
C ASP A 106 -9.18 12.95 4.29
N ARG A 107 -8.93 11.83 4.99
CA ARG A 107 -9.54 11.36 6.25
C ARG A 107 -11.06 11.17 6.13
N ASP A 108 -11.57 10.57 5.05
CA ASP A 108 -12.99 10.29 4.81
C ASP A 108 -13.49 8.88 5.17
N GLY A 109 -12.60 8.04 5.72
CA GLY A 109 -12.85 6.67 6.13
C GLY A 109 -12.75 5.67 4.98
N LYS A 110 -12.01 6.01 3.93
CA LYS A 110 -11.80 5.22 2.70
C LYS A 110 -10.39 5.49 2.15
N MET A 111 -9.80 4.51 1.46
CA MET A 111 -8.41 4.62 1.03
C MET A 111 -8.27 5.31 -0.34
N GLU A 112 -7.29 6.21 -0.42
CA GLU A 112 -6.75 6.74 -1.67
C GLU A 112 -5.53 5.95 -2.13
N ILE A 113 -5.38 5.81 -3.44
CA ILE A 113 -4.19 5.26 -4.09
C ILE A 113 -3.41 6.41 -4.71
N ILE A 114 -2.17 6.62 -4.25
CA ILE A 114 -1.24 7.61 -4.81
C ILE A 114 -0.09 6.90 -5.49
N PHE A 115 0.26 7.35 -6.69
CA PHE A 115 1.36 6.79 -7.47
C PHE A 115 2.12 7.90 -8.18
N ALA A 116 3.42 7.68 -8.30
CA ALA A 116 4.30 8.52 -9.08
C ALA A 116 4.58 7.82 -10.41
N ALA A 117 4.48 8.59 -11.50
CA ALA A 117 4.72 8.11 -12.84
C ALA A 117 5.57 9.15 -13.58
N ARG A 118 6.16 8.77 -14.71
CA ARG A 118 7.18 9.58 -15.40
C ARG A 118 6.84 11.04 -15.67
N TYR A 119 5.56 11.37 -15.88
CA TYR A 119 5.10 12.73 -16.19
C TYR A 119 4.07 13.27 -15.19
N GLY A 120 4.05 12.74 -13.97
CA GLY A 120 3.28 13.32 -12.88
C GLY A 120 2.92 12.34 -11.76
N ILE A 121 2.47 12.91 -10.66
CA ILE A 121 1.90 12.20 -9.50
C ILE A 121 0.38 12.32 -9.56
N TYR A 122 -0.31 11.25 -9.17
CA TYR A 122 -1.75 11.13 -9.29
C TYR A 122 -2.33 10.55 -8.00
N CYS A 123 -3.57 10.91 -7.71
CA CYS A 123 -4.35 10.36 -6.61
C CYS A 123 -5.70 9.87 -7.13
N ILE A 124 -6.04 8.64 -6.78
CA ILE A 124 -7.26 7.94 -7.18
C ILE A 124 -8.01 7.52 -5.91
N SER A 125 -9.30 7.80 -5.83
CA SER A 125 -10.13 7.29 -4.73
C SER A 125 -10.35 5.77 -4.88
N HIS A 126 -10.63 5.08 -3.77
CA HIS A 126 -11.13 3.69 -3.67
C HIS A 126 -12.08 3.19 -4.79
N LYS A 127 -12.83 4.08 -5.45
CA LYS A 127 -13.76 3.79 -6.55
C LYS A 127 -13.14 3.93 -7.95
N GLY A 128 -11.82 3.94 -8.06
CA GLY A 128 -11.09 4.04 -9.33
C GLY A 128 -11.26 5.39 -10.03
N ARG A 129 -11.42 6.48 -9.28
CA ARG A 129 -11.65 7.83 -9.83
C ARG A 129 -10.50 8.78 -9.52
N LEU A 130 -9.96 9.43 -10.56
CA LEU A 130 -8.98 10.50 -10.41
C LEU A 130 -9.55 11.64 -9.55
N MET A 131 -8.90 11.91 -8.41
CA MET A 131 -9.20 13.03 -7.53
C MET A 131 -8.38 14.25 -7.92
N TRP A 132 -7.06 14.09 -8.04
CA TRP A 132 -6.14 15.11 -8.53
C TRP A 132 -4.95 14.49 -9.27
N LYS A 133 -4.26 15.32 -10.07
CA LYS A 133 -2.94 15.02 -10.61
C LYS A 133 -2.05 16.26 -10.54
N ASN A 134 -0.78 16.05 -10.27
CA ASN A 134 0.28 17.04 -10.36
C ASN A 134 1.20 16.66 -11.53
N THR A 135 1.42 17.60 -12.45
CA THR A 135 2.32 17.40 -13.62
C THR A 135 3.35 18.54 -13.71
N ASP A 136 3.68 19.16 -12.57
CA ASP A 136 4.70 20.21 -12.47
C ASP A 136 6.12 19.60 -12.43
N PHE A 137 6.23 18.30 -12.14
CA PHE A 137 7.45 17.50 -12.07
C PHE A 137 7.38 16.28 -12.99
N SER A 138 8.54 15.73 -13.32
CA SER A 138 8.75 14.54 -14.16
C SER A 138 9.93 13.72 -13.62
N ASP A 139 10.13 12.55 -14.22
CA ASP A 139 11.15 11.57 -13.82
C ASP A 139 10.95 11.19 -12.34
N THR A 140 9.78 10.60 -12.04
CA THR A 140 9.33 10.18 -10.70
C THR A 140 8.82 8.73 -10.68
N GLU A 141 8.97 7.98 -11.77
CA GLU A 141 8.42 6.62 -11.95
C GLU A 141 8.92 5.58 -10.94
N HIS A 142 10.13 5.74 -10.39
CA HIS A 142 10.70 4.82 -9.40
C HIS A 142 10.45 5.24 -7.94
N SER A 143 9.77 6.38 -7.70
CA SER A 143 9.44 6.84 -6.36
C SER A 143 8.16 6.18 -5.87
N LEU A 144 8.27 5.22 -4.95
CA LEU A 144 7.17 4.90 -4.06
C LEU A 144 6.84 6.14 -3.19
N PRO A 145 5.62 6.71 -3.25
CA PRO A 145 5.28 7.88 -2.43
C PRO A 145 5.31 7.53 -0.94
N ALA A 146 5.89 8.38 -0.09
CA ALA A 146 5.76 8.21 1.36
C ALA A 146 4.69 9.16 1.91
N ILE A 147 3.74 8.63 2.69
CA ILE A 147 2.60 9.39 3.24
C ILE A 147 2.71 9.46 4.76
N GLY A 148 2.52 10.64 5.34
CA GLY A 148 2.58 10.83 6.79
C GLY A 148 2.13 12.21 7.25
N ASN A 149 1.84 12.34 8.55
CA ASN A 149 1.41 13.59 9.18
C ASN A 149 2.64 14.43 9.59
N LEU A 150 3.24 15.15 8.65
CA LEU A 150 4.48 15.89 8.91
C LEU A 150 4.22 17.18 9.71
N GLU A 151 3.09 17.87 9.46
CA GLU A 151 2.77 19.11 10.17
C GLU A 151 2.07 18.89 11.54
N GLY A 152 1.76 17.65 11.91
CA GLY A 152 1.08 17.30 13.16
C GLY A 152 -0.37 17.77 13.21
N ASP A 153 -1.05 17.88 12.05
CA ASP A 153 -2.44 18.32 11.91
C ASP A 153 -3.36 17.19 11.40
N ASP A 154 -4.60 17.51 11.02
CA ASP A 154 -5.55 16.51 10.51
C ASP A 154 -5.38 16.16 9.02
N ARG A 155 -4.21 16.41 8.45
CA ARG A 155 -3.90 16.14 7.03
C ARG A 155 -2.64 15.33 6.91
N LEU A 156 -2.58 14.57 5.82
CA LEU A 156 -1.38 13.85 5.45
C LEU A 156 -0.64 14.63 4.34
N GLU A 157 0.66 14.71 4.52
CA GLU A 157 1.63 15.12 3.52
C GLU A 157 2.15 13.91 2.76
N ILE A 158 2.64 14.15 1.55
CA ILE A 158 3.16 13.12 0.65
C ILE A 158 4.54 13.55 0.19
N VAL A 159 5.57 12.78 0.53
CA VAL A 159 6.94 13.00 0.07
C VAL A 159 7.17 12.21 -1.22
N ILE A 160 7.75 12.87 -2.22
CA ILE A 160 8.15 12.27 -3.50
C ILE A 160 9.64 12.51 -3.71
N GLN A 161 10.36 11.49 -4.18
CA GLN A 161 11.78 11.56 -4.58
C GLN A 161 11.93 11.36 -6.09
N PRO A 162 12.04 12.43 -6.89
CA PRO A 162 12.30 12.31 -8.32
C PRO A 162 13.73 11.82 -8.62
N ASP A 163 13.89 10.95 -9.61
CA ASP A 163 15.17 10.39 -10.09
C ASP A 163 16.23 11.46 -10.40
N ARG A 164 15.78 12.65 -10.84
CA ARG A 164 16.63 13.69 -11.44
C ARG A 164 16.46 15.09 -10.85
N SER A 165 15.60 15.27 -9.85
CA SER A 165 15.32 16.60 -9.26
C SER A 165 15.20 16.54 -7.74
N THR A 166 15.03 17.71 -7.11
CA THR A 166 15.01 17.82 -5.63
C THR A 166 13.75 17.12 -5.08
N PRO A 167 13.85 16.31 -4.00
CA PRO A 167 12.67 15.75 -3.35
C PRO A 167 11.74 16.85 -2.85
N PHE A 168 10.44 16.56 -2.78
CA PHE A 168 9.44 17.57 -2.42
C PHE A 168 8.26 16.98 -1.66
N ILE A 169 7.55 17.86 -0.97
CA ILE A 169 6.38 17.54 -0.16
C ILE A 169 5.13 18.11 -0.84
N LEU A 170 4.14 17.27 -1.10
CA LEU A 170 2.79 17.63 -1.47
C LEU A 170 1.87 17.59 -0.23
N ASN A 171 0.82 18.39 -0.21
CA ASN A 171 -0.33 18.12 0.68
C ASN A 171 -1.30 17.11 0.04
N SER A 172 -2.27 16.64 0.83
CA SER A 172 -3.41 15.79 0.43
C SER A 172 -4.22 16.21 -0.82
N ARG A 173 -3.99 17.41 -1.38
CA ARG A 173 -4.60 17.90 -2.63
C ARG A 173 -3.61 17.98 -3.80
N GLY A 174 -2.47 17.29 -3.69
CA GLY A 174 -1.44 17.22 -4.74
C GLY A 174 -0.69 18.52 -5.00
N LYS A 175 -0.74 19.49 -4.08
CA LYS A 175 -0.01 20.75 -4.24
C LYS A 175 1.29 20.71 -3.47
N VAL A 176 2.38 21.06 -4.15
CA VAL A 176 3.69 21.26 -3.54
C VAL A 176 3.60 22.32 -2.45
N VAL A 177 3.94 21.94 -1.22
CA VAL A 177 4.05 22.84 -0.07
C VAL A 177 5.51 23.15 0.27
N ARG A 178 6.44 22.22 -0.02
CA ARG A 178 7.86 22.34 0.34
C ARG A 178 8.77 21.64 -0.68
N LEU A 179 9.98 22.14 -0.84
CA LEU A 179 11.09 21.47 -1.53
C LEU A 179 12.16 21.14 -0.50
N LEU A 180 12.69 19.92 -0.52
CA LEU A 180 13.82 19.48 0.31
C LEU A 180 15.11 19.81 -0.44
N ASN A 181 15.82 20.85 0.01
CA ASN A 181 16.94 21.44 -0.74
C ASN A 181 18.20 20.56 -0.66
N VAL A 182 18.41 19.72 -1.68
CA VAL A 182 19.59 18.84 -1.83
C VAL A 182 20.33 19.15 -3.15
N SER A 183 21.49 18.54 -3.36
CA SER A 183 22.14 18.58 -4.68
C SER A 183 21.37 17.72 -5.69
N THR A 184 21.29 18.19 -6.94
CA THR A 184 20.71 17.44 -8.08
C THR A 184 21.77 17.05 -9.11
N GLU A 185 23.06 17.15 -8.76
CA GLU A 185 24.21 16.68 -9.55
C GLU A 185 24.54 15.23 -9.17
N GLY A 186 24.78 14.35 -10.15
CA GLY A 186 24.98 12.90 -9.94
C GLY A 186 24.30 12.03 -11.00
N TYR A 187 23.90 10.80 -10.63
CA TYR A 187 23.28 9.79 -11.51
C TYR A 187 21.75 9.67 -11.32
N GLU A 188 21.10 8.62 -11.84
CA GLU A 188 19.70 8.32 -11.55
C GLU A 188 19.62 7.59 -10.19
N THR A 189 18.66 7.94 -9.33
CA THR A 189 18.39 7.22 -8.07
C THR A 189 17.22 6.26 -8.28
N TYR A 190 17.34 5.04 -7.75
CA TYR A 190 16.29 4.03 -7.71
C TYR A 190 15.72 3.85 -6.30
N SER A 191 15.89 4.87 -5.45
CA SER A 191 15.43 4.85 -4.07
C SER A 191 14.13 5.62 -3.88
N SER A 192 13.39 5.25 -2.85
CA SER A 192 12.13 5.87 -2.44
C SER A 192 12.31 6.60 -1.10
N PRO A 193 11.56 7.68 -0.86
CA PRO A 193 11.54 8.34 0.44
C PRO A 193 10.95 7.42 1.50
N ASN A 194 11.32 7.64 2.77
CA ASN A 194 10.62 7.10 3.93
C ASN A 194 10.25 8.22 4.90
N ILE A 195 9.19 8.02 5.67
CA ILE A 195 8.75 8.92 6.73
C ILE A 195 8.57 8.10 8.01
N ILE A 196 9.29 8.45 9.08
CA ILE A 196 9.23 7.75 10.37
C ILE A 196 9.79 8.67 11.48
N ASP A 197 9.32 8.55 12.71
CA ASP A 197 9.96 9.19 13.88
C ASP A 197 11.22 8.40 14.27
N LEU A 198 12.37 8.78 13.71
CA LEU A 198 13.60 8.00 13.80
C LEU A 198 14.27 8.07 15.19
N ASP A 199 14.14 9.22 15.88
CA ASP A 199 14.72 9.46 17.22
C ASP A 199 13.69 9.59 18.35
N GLN A 200 12.45 9.16 18.09
CA GLN A 200 11.33 9.09 19.05
C GLN A 200 11.06 10.42 19.77
N ASP A 201 11.13 11.54 19.02
CA ASP A 201 10.88 12.88 19.56
C ASP A 201 9.39 13.30 19.51
N GLY A 202 8.55 12.49 18.87
CA GLY A 202 7.14 12.72 18.59
C GLY A 202 6.88 13.40 17.24
N SER A 203 7.93 13.63 16.42
CA SER A 203 7.85 14.26 15.11
C SER A 203 8.41 13.33 14.03
N LEU A 204 7.67 13.16 12.94
CA LEU A 204 8.14 12.35 11.81
C LEU A 204 9.33 13.00 11.09
N ASP A 205 10.41 12.24 10.91
CA ASP A 205 11.53 12.58 10.04
C ASP A 205 11.28 12.15 8.60
N ILE A 206 12.00 12.76 7.66
CA ILE A 206 11.97 12.43 6.24
C ILE A 206 13.34 11.93 5.81
N ILE A 207 13.41 10.68 5.39
CA ILE A 207 14.63 10.02 4.90
C ILE A 207 14.60 10.03 3.37
N VAL A 208 15.66 10.52 2.73
CA VAL A 208 15.82 10.52 1.28
C VAL A 208 17.24 10.14 0.86
N LEU A 209 17.33 9.45 -0.28
CA LEU A 209 18.57 9.07 -0.97
C LEU A 209 18.57 9.70 -2.38
N PRO A 210 18.73 11.02 -2.46
CA PRO A 210 18.80 11.73 -3.72
C PRO A 210 20.08 11.38 -4.49
N LYS A 211 20.06 11.88 -5.71
CA LYS A 211 21.02 11.73 -6.80
C LYS A 211 22.51 11.98 -6.48
N ASP A 212 22.85 12.68 -5.41
CA ASP A 212 24.23 13.09 -5.08
C ASP A 212 24.99 12.08 -4.20
N GLU A 213 24.48 10.84 -4.09
CA GLU A 213 25.08 9.71 -3.36
C GLU A 213 25.20 9.95 -1.84
N GLN A 214 24.54 11.00 -1.33
CA GLN A 214 24.39 11.28 0.10
C GLN A 214 23.04 10.80 0.63
N LEU A 215 23.09 10.11 1.77
CA LEU A 215 21.93 9.91 2.63
C LEU A 215 21.61 11.22 3.35
N TYR A 216 20.34 11.64 3.34
CA TYR A 216 19.85 12.74 4.14
C TYR A 216 18.69 12.31 5.04
N VAL A 217 18.74 12.75 6.29
CA VAL A 217 17.59 12.74 7.19
C VAL A 217 17.21 14.18 7.52
N PHE A 218 15.96 14.52 7.26
CA PHE A 218 15.36 15.81 7.52
C PHE A 218 14.38 15.72 8.68
N ASP A 219 14.23 16.82 9.43
CA ASP A 219 13.06 17.01 10.28
C ASP A 219 11.78 17.15 9.42
N SER A 220 10.61 17.06 10.06
CA SER A 220 9.30 17.29 9.42
C SER A 220 9.17 18.63 8.69
N ASN A 221 9.98 19.62 9.08
CA ASN A 221 10.04 20.96 8.49
C ASN A 221 10.97 21.04 7.26
N GLY A 222 11.62 19.95 6.85
CA GLY A 222 12.56 19.92 5.73
C GLY A 222 13.91 20.60 6.03
N THR A 223 14.32 20.65 7.30
CA THR A 223 15.69 20.99 7.74
C THR A 223 16.51 19.71 7.87
N VAL A 224 17.72 19.66 7.32
CA VAL A 224 18.61 18.50 7.49
C VAL A 224 18.97 18.33 8.98
N LYS A 225 18.57 17.21 9.61
CA LYS A 225 19.06 16.78 10.94
C LYS A 225 20.50 16.33 10.81
N TRP A 226 20.76 15.44 9.86
CA TRP A 226 22.11 14.97 9.51
C TRP A 226 22.15 14.41 8.07
N SER A 227 23.36 14.25 7.54
CA SER A 227 23.60 13.59 6.26
C SER A 227 24.86 12.72 6.33
N TYR A 228 24.92 11.68 5.50
CA TYR A 228 26.05 10.76 5.43
C TYR A 228 26.45 10.49 3.98
N ASP A 229 27.75 10.59 3.69
CA ASP A 229 28.33 10.31 2.38
C ASP A 229 28.58 8.80 2.24
N LEU A 230 27.84 8.12 1.35
CA LEU A 230 27.89 6.67 1.18
C LEU A 230 29.08 6.21 0.29
N LEU A 231 29.87 7.14 -0.24
CA LEU A 231 31.04 6.87 -1.07
C LEU A 231 32.16 6.14 -0.32
N ASP A 232 32.19 4.80 -0.39
CA ASP A 232 33.40 4.04 -0.11
C ASP A 232 33.99 3.39 -1.38
N ALA A 233 35.19 3.87 -1.73
CA ALA A 233 36.14 3.32 -2.70
C ALA A 233 35.74 3.17 -4.19
N TRP A 234 34.46 3.07 -4.58
CA TRP A 234 34.06 2.91 -5.99
C TRP A 234 33.02 3.93 -6.46
N TYR A 235 33.32 4.58 -7.58
CA TYR A 235 32.40 5.52 -8.26
C TYR A 235 31.17 4.75 -8.76
N ASN A 236 29.96 5.25 -8.49
CA ASN A 236 28.65 4.71 -8.90
C ASN A 236 28.10 3.49 -8.10
N ASP A 237 28.37 3.34 -6.80
CA ASP A 237 27.62 2.37 -5.97
C ASP A 237 26.22 2.87 -5.63
N ASP A 238 25.39 2.83 -6.68
CA ASP A 238 23.94 3.02 -6.76
C ASP A 238 23.21 2.65 -5.45
N PRO A 239 22.84 3.63 -4.60
CA PRO A 239 22.12 3.41 -3.35
C PRO A 239 20.66 3.11 -3.66
N ARG A 240 20.14 2.03 -3.09
CA ARG A 240 18.89 1.43 -3.54
C ARG A 240 17.74 1.59 -2.55
N TRP A 241 17.76 0.94 -1.39
CA TRP A 241 16.67 1.09 -0.42
C TRP A 241 17.15 1.54 0.95
N THR A 242 16.29 2.33 1.62
CA THR A 242 16.31 2.53 3.06
C THR A 242 15.25 1.62 3.70
N ASN A 243 15.54 1.07 4.88
CA ASN A 243 14.56 0.50 5.82
C ASN A 243 15.00 0.87 7.25
N PHE A 244 14.16 0.68 8.25
CA PHE A 244 14.45 1.00 9.64
C PHE A 244 13.91 -0.09 10.57
N ALA A 245 14.58 -0.30 11.72
CA ALA A 245 14.21 -1.26 12.76
C ALA A 245 14.92 -0.88 14.07
N ASP A 246 14.33 -1.13 15.24
CA ASP A 246 15.01 -1.03 16.54
C ASP A 246 15.81 -2.33 16.75
N ILE A 247 17.02 -2.41 16.20
CA ILE A 247 17.69 -3.71 16.00
C ILE A 247 18.26 -4.28 17.30
N ASP A 248 18.33 -3.50 18.38
CA ASP A 248 18.78 -3.96 19.70
C ASP A 248 17.84 -3.63 20.87
N ASN A 249 16.59 -3.26 20.57
CA ASN A 249 15.54 -2.91 21.54
C ASN A 249 15.97 -1.81 22.52
N ASP A 250 16.65 -0.79 22.01
CA ASP A 250 17.16 0.34 22.79
C ASP A 250 16.13 1.49 22.88
N GLY A 251 15.05 1.42 22.11
CA GLY A 251 14.02 2.45 22.01
C GLY A 251 14.42 3.59 21.08
N ASN A 252 15.23 3.31 20.05
CA ASN A 252 15.51 4.22 18.93
C ASN A 252 15.60 3.38 17.65
N LEU A 253 15.31 3.97 16.49
CA LEU A 253 15.40 3.26 15.23
C LEU A 253 16.83 3.31 14.64
N GLU A 254 17.37 2.15 14.27
CA GLU A 254 18.45 2.08 13.30
C GLU A 254 17.91 2.32 11.89
N LEU A 255 18.67 3.10 11.11
CA LEU A 255 18.46 3.25 9.68
C LEU A 255 19.40 2.33 8.90
N PHE A 256 18.82 1.49 8.06
CA PHE A 256 19.51 0.58 7.17
C PHE A 256 19.52 1.12 5.74
N VAL A 257 20.67 1.03 5.06
CA VAL A 257 20.80 1.40 3.64
C VAL A 257 21.46 0.27 2.86
N THR A 258 20.83 -0.16 1.76
CA THR A 258 21.44 -1.07 0.80
C THR A 258 22.03 -0.32 -0.39
N THR A 259 23.25 -0.67 -0.78
CA THR A 259 23.82 -0.29 -2.08
C THR A 259 23.79 -1.48 -3.02
N LEU A 260 23.59 -1.22 -4.32
CA LEU A 260 23.40 -2.25 -5.34
C LEU A 260 24.50 -3.32 -5.36
N ARG A 261 25.73 -3.01 -4.92
CA ARG A 261 26.90 -3.89 -5.14
C ARG A 261 27.63 -4.40 -3.91
N GLN A 262 27.72 -3.66 -2.81
CA GLN A 262 28.79 -3.96 -1.84
C GLN A 262 28.39 -3.91 -0.37
N PHE A 263 27.43 -3.07 0.02
CA PHE A 263 27.23 -2.79 1.44
C PHE A 263 25.76 -2.74 1.85
N VAL A 264 25.49 -3.40 2.98
CA VAL A 264 24.40 -3.01 3.88
C VAL A 264 25.02 -2.14 4.97
N TYR A 265 24.56 -0.90 5.08
CA TYR A 265 24.94 0.02 6.16
C TYR A 265 23.87 -0.01 7.25
N CYS A 266 24.29 0.14 8.50
CA CYS A 266 23.41 0.35 9.66
C CYS A 266 23.88 1.61 10.40
N PHE A 267 23.00 2.58 10.56
CA PHE A 267 23.22 3.84 11.25
C PHE A 267 22.32 3.94 12.47
N ASN A 268 22.84 4.44 13.59
CA ASN A 268 22.00 4.85 14.72
C ASN A 268 21.12 6.05 14.28
N HIS A 269 19.97 6.25 14.93
CA HIS A 269 19.05 7.38 14.74
C HIS A 269 19.71 8.78 14.56
N ASN A 270 20.85 9.01 15.24
CA ASN A 270 21.63 10.26 15.20
C ASN A 270 22.63 10.39 14.03
N GLY A 271 22.64 9.44 13.09
CA GLY A 271 23.49 9.45 11.89
C GLY A 271 24.91 8.90 12.07
N THR A 272 25.25 8.37 13.25
CA THR A 272 26.53 7.66 13.42
C THR A 272 26.45 6.24 12.86
N LEU A 273 27.44 5.87 12.02
CA LEU A 273 27.54 4.52 11.48
C LEU A 273 27.79 3.51 12.61
N ARG A 274 26.85 2.57 12.79
CA ARG A 274 26.89 1.50 13.79
C ARG A 274 27.78 0.36 13.30
N TRP A 275 27.48 -0.16 12.10
CA TRP A 275 28.28 -1.14 11.38
C TRP A 275 27.97 -1.11 9.88
N LYS A 276 28.77 -1.84 9.08
CA LYS A 276 28.43 -2.16 7.70
C LYS A 276 28.84 -3.59 7.35
N TYR A 277 27.96 -4.32 6.68
CA TYR A 277 28.21 -5.66 6.18
C TYR A 277 28.64 -5.58 4.71
N ASN A 278 29.75 -6.25 4.35
CA ASN A 278 30.19 -6.35 2.96
C ASN A 278 29.59 -7.61 2.34
N THR A 279 28.84 -7.46 1.25
CA THR A 279 28.14 -8.58 0.57
C THR A 279 29.07 -9.61 -0.05
N GLY A 280 30.36 -9.29 -0.17
CA GLY A 280 31.38 -10.15 -0.77
C GLY A 280 31.54 -9.96 -2.27
N SER A 281 32.23 -10.88 -2.91
CA SER A 281 32.44 -10.88 -4.35
C SER A 281 32.76 -12.27 -4.88
N TYR A 282 32.13 -12.63 -6.00
CA TYR A 282 32.50 -13.77 -6.80
C TYR A 282 33.78 -13.49 -7.60
N HIS A 283 34.73 -14.42 -7.58
CA HIS A 283 35.99 -14.31 -8.31
C HIS A 283 36.16 -15.46 -9.31
N ASN A 284 36.21 -15.15 -10.59
CA ASN A 284 36.70 -16.06 -11.62
C ASN A 284 38.16 -15.71 -11.99
N SER A 285 38.85 -16.63 -12.66
CA SER A 285 40.24 -16.57 -13.12
C SER A 285 40.66 -15.33 -13.94
N SER A 286 39.73 -14.46 -14.31
CA SER A 286 39.96 -13.23 -15.07
C SER A 286 39.32 -11.95 -14.50
N GLN A 287 38.29 -12.05 -13.66
CA GLN A 287 37.47 -10.91 -13.20
C GLN A 287 36.80 -11.19 -11.85
N SER A 288 36.55 -10.11 -11.10
CA SER A 288 35.72 -10.09 -9.89
C SER A 288 34.35 -9.49 -10.21
N TYR A 289 33.29 -10.07 -9.65
CA TYR A 289 31.92 -9.59 -9.71
C TYR A 289 31.42 -9.45 -8.28
N HIS A 290 30.74 -8.36 -7.97
CA HIS A 290 30.18 -8.15 -6.63
C HIS A 290 28.77 -8.76 -6.55
N HIS A 291 28.40 -9.26 -5.37
CA HIS A 291 27.04 -9.76 -5.13
C HIS A 291 26.06 -8.58 -5.10
N LEU A 292 25.00 -8.65 -5.90
CA LEU A 292 24.07 -7.54 -6.07
C LEU A 292 22.97 -7.57 -5.01
N ILE A 293 22.61 -6.41 -4.48
CA ILE A 293 21.40 -6.23 -3.65
C ILE A 293 20.36 -5.48 -4.49
N HIS A 294 19.27 -6.17 -4.81
CA HIS A 294 18.23 -5.67 -5.69
C HIS A 294 16.95 -5.24 -4.98
N TYR A 295 16.86 -5.38 -3.64
CA TYR A 295 15.73 -4.95 -2.81
C TYR A 295 16.16 -4.51 -1.40
N ALA A 296 15.21 -4.05 -0.58
CA ALA A 296 15.46 -3.71 0.82
C ALA A 296 15.60 -4.97 1.70
N PRO A 297 16.26 -4.89 2.87
CA PRO A 297 16.18 -5.94 3.89
C PRO A 297 14.79 -5.98 4.53
N SER A 298 14.41 -7.18 4.96
CA SER A 298 13.24 -7.45 5.81
C SER A 298 13.72 -7.91 7.19
N PHE A 299 12.91 -7.65 8.23
CA PHE A 299 13.28 -7.81 9.65
C PHE A 299 12.22 -8.63 10.38
N ALA A 300 12.68 -9.51 11.27
CA ALA A 300 11.88 -10.27 12.23
C ALA A 300 12.80 -10.85 13.33
N ASP A 301 12.23 -11.28 14.46
CA ASP A 301 12.92 -12.06 15.49
C ASP A 301 12.88 -13.56 15.12
N PHE A 302 13.78 -13.99 14.22
CA PHE A 302 13.76 -15.36 13.69
C PHE A 302 14.20 -16.44 14.69
N ASP A 303 14.85 -16.12 15.82
CA ASP A 303 15.18 -17.13 16.85
C ASP A 303 14.51 -16.91 18.21
N ASN A 304 13.43 -16.10 18.24
CA ASN A 304 12.58 -15.84 19.40
C ASN A 304 13.40 -15.35 20.63
N ASP A 305 14.49 -14.61 20.38
CA ASP A 305 15.43 -14.09 21.38
C ASP A 305 15.06 -12.66 21.84
N ASN A 306 14.04 -12.08 21.19
CA ASN A 306 13.51 -10.72 21.23
C ASN A 306 14.35 -9.68 20.46
N GLN A 307 15.55 -9.98 19.95
CA GLN A 307 16.28 -9.08 19.05
C GLN A 307 15.90 -9.33 17.59
N MET A 308 15.62 -8.27 16.84
CA MET A 308 15.42 -8.39 15.39
C MET A 308 16.71 -8.78 14.66
N GLU A 309 16.56 -9.72 13.75
CA GLU A 309 17.47 -10.00 12.66
C GLU A 309 17.12 -9.20 11.41
N LEU A 310 18.03 -9.22 10.43
CA LEU A 310 17.70 -8.84 9.06
C LEU A 310 18.09 -9.92 8.06
N VAL A 311 17.22 -10.12 7.07
CA VAL A 311 17.46 -11.03 5.94
C VAL A 311 17.60 -10.23 4.65
N ILE A 312 18.60 -10.61 3.84
CA ILE A 312 18.88 -10.03 2.53
C ILE A 312 19.00 -11.12 1.46
N LEU A 313 18.46 -10.83 0.27
CA LEU A 313 18.64 -11.64 -0.92
C LEU A 313 19.75 -11.03 -1.77
N LEU A 314 20.82 -11.79 -1.97
CA LEU A 314 21.96 -11.43 -2.81
C LEU A 314 21.88 -12.17 -4.15
N GLU A 315 22.22 -11.49 -5.24
CA GLU A 315 22.30 -12.09 -6.57
C GLU A 315 23.76 -12.20 -7.04
N ASP A 316 24.15 -13.38 -7.53
CA ASP A 316 25.39 -13.62 -8.30
C ASP A 316 25.04 -14.05 -9.73
N ILE A 317 26.02 -14.07 -10.63
CA ILE A 317 25.87 -14.37 -12.07
C ILE A 317 25.12 -15.69 -12.37
N TYR A 318 25.05 -16.61 -11.41
CA TYR A 318 24.52 -17.96 -11.59
C TYR A 318 23.45 -18.39 -10.58
N THR A 319 23.32 -17.70 -9.44
CA THR A 319 22.54 -18.15 -8.28
C THR A 319 22.19 -16.98 -7.38
N SER A 320 21.02 -17.01 -6.75
CA SER A 320 20.74 -16.18 -5.57
C SER A 320 21.33 -16.80 -4.30
N ILE A 321 21.52 -15.99 -3.25
CA ILE A 321 22.00 -16.37 -1.92
C ILE A 321 21.16 -15.63 -0.87
N LEU A 322 20.52 -16.37 0.03
CA LEU A 322 19.82 -15.81 1.19
C LEU A 322 20.82 -15.66 2.35
N VAL A 323 20.84 -14.51 3.02
CA VAL A 323 21.76 -14.23 4.13
C VAL A 323 21.00 -13.61 5.28
N CYS A 324 21.16 -14.19 6.48
CA CYS A 324 20.65 -13.63 7.73
C CYS A 324 21.79 -13.01 8.54
N LEU A 325 21.60 -11.77 9.00
CA LEU A 325 22.52 -11.01 9.84
C LEU A 325 21.82 -10.67 11.17
N GLY A 326 22.51 -10.86 12.29
CA GLY A 326 22.02 -10.40 13.60
C GLY A 326 22.23 -8.90 13.81
N SER A 327 21.69 -8.38 14.92
CA SER A 327 21.75 -6.97 15.36
C SER A 327 23.13 -6.27 15.31
N ASN A 328 24.20 -7.05 15.39
CA ASN A 328 25.59 -6.59 15.33
C ASN A 328 26.23 -6.58 13.91
N GLY A 329 25.45 -6.92 12.87
CA GLY A 329 25.90 -6.98 11.48
C GLY A 329 26.76 -8.21 11.14
N LEU A 330 26.85 -9.19 12.03
CA LEU A 330 27.48 -10.48 11.76
C LEU A 330 26.45 -11.47 11.21
N GLN A 331 26.88 -12.23 10.22
CA GLN A 331 26.07 -13.29 9.62
C GLN A 331 25.78 -14.41 10.62
N LYS A 332 24.49 -14.71 10.88
CA LYS A 332 24.05 -15.88 11.64
C LYS A 332 24.12 -17.14 10.76
N TRP A 333 23.47 -17.09 9.59
CA TRP A 333 23.45 -18.17 8.61
C TRP A 333 23.41 -17.64 7.17
N ASN A 334 23.68 -18.51 6.18
CA ASN A 334 23.37 -18.23 4.78
C ASN A 334 22.99 -19.51 4.01
N THR A 335 22.14 -19.34 3.00
CA THR A 335 21.68 -20.41 2.12
C THR A 335 22.08 -20.07 0.69
N SER A 336 22.93 -20.91 0.12
CA SER A 336 23.61 -20.67 -1.15
C SER A 336 23.22 -21.69 -2.21
N SER A 337 23.31 -21.32 -3.49
CA SER A 337 22.87 -22.15 -4.62
C SER A 337 21.36 -22.32 -4.72
N LEU A 338 20.62 -21.24 -4.40
CA LEU A 338 19.19 -21.12 -4.68
C LEU A 338 18.91 -21.32 -6.17
N ALA A 339 17.72 -21.82 -6.51
CA ALA A 339 17.45 -22.27 -7.87
C ALA A 339 17.11 -21.07 -8.78
N GLY A 340 18.10 -20.63 -9.56
CA GLY A 340 17.89 -19.65 -10.63
C GLY A 340 18.57 -18.30 -10.43
N ILE A 341 18.27 -17.39 -11.34
CA ILE A 341 18.79 -16.01 -11.36
C ILE A 341 17.58 -15.08 -11.30
N GLY A 342 17.37 -14.49 -10.13
CA GLY A 342 16.29 -13.55 -9.92
C GLY A 342 16.33 -13.04 -8.49
N SER A 343 16.06 -11.76 -8.36
CA SER A 343 15.86 -11.07 -7.11
C SER A 343 14.46 -10.48 -7.08
N SER A 344 13.87 -10.42 -5.89
CA SER A 344 12.51 -9.97 -5.63
C SER A 344 12.44 -9.43 -4.19
N HIS A 345 11.33 -8.80 -3.83
CA HIS A 345 11.12 -8.41 -2.43
C HIS A 345 11.05 -9.66 -1.54
N ILE A 346 11.74 -9.64 -0.41
CA ILE A 346 11.53 -10.65 0.65
C ILE A 346 10.26 -10.25 1.41
N ALA A 347 9.24 -11.10 1.33
CA ALA A 347 8.08 -11.03 2.22
C ALA A 347 8.30 -11.98 3.41
N LEU A 348 7.83 -11.57 4.58
CA LEU A 348 7.85 -12.37 5.80
C LEU A 348 6.40 -12.56 6.27
N SER A 349 6.05 -13.78 6.66
CA SER A 349 4.71 -14.13 7.16
C SER A 349 4.79 -15.53 7.76
N ASP A 350 4.11 -15.78 8.87
CA ASP A 350 3.74 -17.14 9.28
C ASP A 350 2.67 -17.64 8.30
N VAL A 351 3.07 -18.44 7.29
CA VAL A 351 2.18 -18.95 6.22
C VAL A 351 1.69 -20.37 6.49
N ASP A 352 2.38 -21.10 7.35
CA ASP A 352 2.10 -22.48 7.74
C ASP A 352 1.23 -22.56 9.02
N GLY A 353 1.26 -21.53 9.86
CA GLY A 353 0.48 -21.32 11.08
C GLY A 353 1.07 -21.97 12.34
N ASP A 354 2.39 -22.19 12.40
CA ASP A 354 3.08 -22.75 13.56
C ASP A 354 3.72 -21.72 14.52
N ASN A 355 3.66 -20.42 14.17
CA ASN A 355 4.20 -19.24 14.88
C ASN A 355 5.73 -19.04 14.80
N ASP A 356 6.46 -19.82 13.98
CA ASP A 356 7.74 -19.37 13.45
C ASP A 356 7.50 -18.54 12.15
N ILE A 357 8.52 -17.84 11.62
CA ILE A 357 8.34 -16.86 10.51
C ILE A 357 9.02 -17.31 9.23
N GLU A 358 8.23 -17.60 8.19
CA GLU A 358 8.75 -17.99 6.88
C GLU A 358 9.26 -16.80 6.08
N ILE A 359 10.25 -17.10 5.24
CA ILE A 359 10.92 -16.17 4.35
C ILE A 359 10.54 -16.51 2.91
N LEU A 360 9.79 -15.63 2.26
CA LEU A 360 9.27 -15.83 0.90
C LEU A 360 9.93 -14.88 -0.10
N PHE A 361 10.41 -15.44 -1.22
CA PHE A 361 10.89 -14.67 -2.37
C PHE A 361 10.76 -15.48 -3.67
N GLY A 362 10.58 -14.80 -4.79
CA GLY A 362 10.47 -15.43 -6.10
C GLY A 362 11.78 -15.52 -6.87
N THR A 363 11.91 -16.63 -7.62
CA THR A 363 13.05 -16.98 -8.45
C THR A 363 12.59 -17.35 -9.87
N THR A 364 13.47 -17.93 -10.70
CA THR A 364 13.08 -18.42 -12.03
C THR A 364 12.30 -19.73 -12.00
N HIS A 365 12.03 -20.31 -10.82
CA HIS A 365 11.32 -21.58 -10.68
C HIS A 365 9.98 -21.46 -9.94
N GLY A 366 9.59 -20.25 -9.52
CA GLY A 366 8.40 -20.06 -8.69
C GLY A 366 8.63 -19.08 -7.56
N ILE A 367 7.87 -19.26 -6.48
CA ILE A 367 8.14 -18.68 -5.16
C ILE A 367 8.84 -19.76 -4.33
N GLU A 368 10.00 -19.44 -3.75
CA GLU A 368 10.71 -20.31 -2.81
C GLU A 368 10.40 -19.83 -1.38
N ILE A 369 10.16 -20.78 -0.48
CA ILE A 369 9.72 -20.55 0.89
C ILE A 369 10.69 -21.27 1.83
N TYR A 370 11.18 -20.53 2.82
CA TYR A 370 12.26 -20.93 3.72
C TYR A 370 11.85 -20.74 5.18
N ASP A 371 12.27 -21.68 6.04
CA ASP A 371 12.13 -21.56 7.50
C ASP A 371 13.00 -20.42 8.08
N GLU A 372 12.81 -20.15 9.36
CA GLU A 372 13.52 -19.14 10.16
C GLU A 372 15.04 -19.40 10.26
N ASN A 373 15.47 -20.64 10.03
CA ASN A 373 16.86 -21.09 9.95
C ASN A 373 17.47 -21.03 8.52
N GLY A 374 16.68 -20.70 7.50
CA GLY A 374 17.09 -20.70 6.09
C GLY A 374 17.10 -22.08 5.40
N THR A 375 16.38 -23.08 5.92
CA THR A 375 16.09 -24.36 5.26
C THR A 375 14.92 -24.20 4.29
N GLN A 376 15.02 -24.78 3.10
CA GLN A 376 13.93 -24.73 2.12
C GLN A 376 12.81 -25.68 2.52
N GLU A 377 11.59 -25.16 2.63
CA GLU A 377 10.39 -25.94 2.94
C GLU A 377 9.62 -26.29 1.68
N LEU A 378 9.17 -25.24 0.96
CA LEU A 378 8.30 -25.34 -0.19
C LEU A 378 8.84 -24.54 -1.38
N VAL A 379 8.50 -24.99 -2.59
CA VAL A 379 8.60 -24.19 -3.81
C VAL A 379 7.25 -24.28 -4.49
N LEU A 380 6.64 -23.13 -4.75
CA LEU A 380 5.41 -23.02 -5.54
C LEU A 380 5.80 -22.78 -7.00
N ASP A 381 5.86 -23.84 -7.82
CA ASP A 381 6.16 -23.71 -9.25
C ASP A 381 4.94 -23.11 -9.97
N ILE A 382 4.95 -21.78 -10.13
CA ILE A 382 3.81 -21.00 -10.66
C ILE A 382 4.19 -20.19 -11.91
N GLY A 383 5.38 -20.46 -12.47
CA GLY A 383 6.06 -19.58 -13.42
C GLY A 383 7.11 -18.70 -12.75
N LYS A 384 7.84 -17.90 -13.54
CA LYS A 384 9.01 -17.16 -13.02
C LYS A 384 8.55 -15.94 -12.22
N CYS A 385 9.01 -15.81 -10.99
CA CYS A 385 8.67 -14.70 -10.10
C CYS A 385 9.87 -13.75 -9.85
N TRP A 386 10.77 -13.63 -10.84
CA TRP A 386 11.87 -12.67 -10.86
C TRP A 386 11.37 -11.22 -10.95
N PHE A 387 11.89 -10.32 -10.11
CA PHE A 387 11.46 -8.92 -9.94
C PHE A 387 9.96 -8.72 -9.62
N SER A 388 9.27 -9.79 -9.22
CA SER A 388 7.89 -9.75 -8.75
C SER A 388 7.77 -9.06 -7.39
N SER A 389 6.56 -8.59 -7.11
CA SER A 389 6.13 -8.21 -5.76
C SER A 389 5.12 -9.25 -5.27
N TYR A 390 4.97 -9.36 -3.95
CA TYR A 390 4.04 -10.27 -3.32
C TYR A 390 3.19 -9.51 -2.31
N ALA A 391 1.93 -9.90 -2.19
CA ALA A 391 1.12 -9.57 -1.05
C ALA A 391 0.64 -10.88 -0.41
N ILE A 392 0.73 -10.96 0.92
CA ILE A 392 0.37 -12.13 1.71
C ILE A 392 -0.69 -11.71 2.73
N GLY A 393 -1.69 -12.56 2.95
CA GLY A 393 -2.67 -12.43 4.01
C GLY A 393 -3.96 -13.16 3.65
N ASP A 394 -4.82 -13.42 4.63
CA ASP A 394 -6.14 -14.04 4.41
C ASP A 394 -7.01 -13.12 3.54
N LEU A 395 -7.14 -13.40 2.25
CA LEU A 395 -7.87 -12.57 1.29
C LEU A 395 -9.36 -12.89 1.31
N ASN A 396 -9.74 -14.07 1.81
CA ASN A 396 -11.09 -14.64 1.66
C ASN A 396 -11.88 -14.76 2.99
N ASP A 397 -11.24 -14.43 4.10
CA ASP A 397 -11.71 -14.49 5.49
C ASP A 397 -12.06 -15.93 5.94
N ASP A 398 -11.27 -16.94 5.50
CA ASP A 398 -11.37 -18.34 5.98
C ASP A 398 -10.33 -18.72 7.06
N GLY A 399 -9.44 -17.78 7.39
CA GLY A 399 -8.38 -17.90 8.38
C GLY A 399 -7.05 -18.38 7.80
N ILE A 400 -6.96 -18.78 6.53
CA ILE A 400 -5.72 -19.21 5.89
C ILE A 400 -5.17 -18.06 5.03
N VAL A 401 -3.85 -17.89 5.01
CA VAL A 401 -3.23 -16.84 4.19
C VAL A 401 -3.19 -17.22 2.70
N GLU A 402 -3.53 -16.24 1.86
CA GLU A 402 -3.30 -16.27 0.43
C GLU A 402 -2.00 -15.57 0.06
N ILE A 403 -1.29 -16.11 -0.93
CA ILE A 403 -0.17 -15.47 -1.60
C ILE A 403 -0.66 -14.98 -2.97
N VAL A 404 -0.60 -13.65 -3.19
CA VAL A 404 -0.88 -13.03 -4.50
C VAL A 404 0.44 -12.61 -5.15
N ALA A 405 0.68 -13.12 -6.36
CA ALA A 405 1.94 -12.96 -7.07
C ALA A 405 1.75 -12.73 -8.58
N ASN A 406 2.76 -12.15 -9.22
CA ASN A 406 2.81 -11.85 -10.65
C ASN A 406 3.89 -12.65 -11.42
N PRO A 407 3.66 -13.94 -11.75
CA PRO A 407 4.61 -14.73 -12.53
C PRO A 407 4.66 -14.36 -14.03
N ASP A 408 5.88 -14.25 -14.57
CA ASP A 408 6.20 -14.12 -16.00
C ASP A 408 5.92 -15.45 -16.75
N PRO A 409 5.15 -15.43 -17.86
CA PRO A 409 4.63 -14.25 -18.54
C PRO A 409 3.20 -13.84 -18.12
N GLY A 410 3.04 -12.58 -17.72
CA GLY A 410 1.77 -11.86 -17.77
C GLY A 410 0.63 -12.39 -16.91
N ASN A 411 0.88 -13.16 -15.85
CA ASN A 411 -0.17 -13.66 -14.97
C ASN A 411 -0.24 -12.88 -13.66
N LEU A 412 -1.45 -12.73 -13.12
CA LEU A 412 -1.68 -12.45 -11.70
C LEU A 412 -2.37 -13.67 -11.10
N VAL A 413 -1.76 -14.28 -10.09
CA VAL A 413 -2.20 -15.55 -9.50
C VAL A 413 -2.41 -15.34 -8.00
N CYS A 414 -3.48 -15.94 -7.46
CA CYS A 414 -3.76 -16.02 -6.03
C CYS A 414 -3.79 -17.49 -5.63
N ILE A 415 -3.00 -17.86 -4.62
CA ILE A 415 -2.75 -19.24 -4.22
C ILE A 415 -2.94 -19.34 -2.71
N GLN A 416 -3.65 -20.36 -2.26
CA GLN A 416 -3.77 -20.70 -0.85
C GLN A 416 -2.57 -21.59 -0.46
N TYR A 417 -1.88 -21.29 0.65
CA TYR A 417 -0.70 -22.08 1.03
C TYR A 417 -1.08 -23.55 1.33
N PRO A 418 -0.39 -24.57 0.77
CA PRO A 418 -0.97 -25.92 0.66
C PRO A 418 -1.07 -26.71 1.97
N GLU A 419 -0.24 -26.39 2.96
CA GLU A 419 -0.20 -27.08 4.26
C GLU A 419 -0.72 -26.19 5.42
N ALA A 420 -1.23 -25.00 5.10
CA ALA A 420 -1.58 -23.95 6.06
C ALA A 420 -2.53 -24.40 7.19
N GLN A 421 -2.14 -24.05 8.41
CA GLN A 421 -3.06 -23.83 9.52
C GLN A 421 -3.57 -22.37 9.48
N PRO A 422 -4.59 -22.04 10.29
CA PRO A 422 -5.06 -20.67 10.35
C PRO A 422 -3.99 -19.75 10.92
N SER A 423 -3.62 -18.72 10.16
CA SER A 423 -2.67 -17.68 10.54
C SER A 423 -3.31 -16.32 10.26
N GLN A 424 -3.07 -15.36 11.16
CA GLN A 424 -3.47 -13.97 10.96
C GLN A 424 -2.31 -13.13 10.39
N SER A 425 -1.09 -13.68 10.39
CA SER A 425 0.11 -13.01 9.91
C SER A 425 -0.01 -12.61 8.45
N SER A 426 0.57 -11.48 8.08
CA SER A 426 0.39 -10.91 6.75
C SER A 426 1.46 -9.89 6.33
N TRP A 427 1.48 -9.66 5.01
CA TRP A 427 2.40 -8.76 4.32
C TRP A 427 1.63 -8.07 3.19
N TRP A 428 0.80 -7.09 3.53
CA TRP A 428 -0.23 -6.59 2.61
C TRP A 428 0.29 -5.77 1.44
N SER A 429 1.37 -5.01 1.63
CA SER A 429 1.85 -4.02 0.65
C SER A 429 3.35 -3.79 0.78
N PHE A 430 4.05 -3.65 -0.35
CA PHE A 430 5.41 -3.16 -0.34
C PHE A 430 5.44 -1.64 -0.08
N ARG A 431 5.43 -1.26 1.19
CA ARG A 431 5.57 0.12 1.73
C ARG A 431 4.53 1.15 1.24
N GLY A 432 4.54 2.35 1.84
CA GLY A 432 3.78 3.50 1.31
C GLY A 432 3.49 4.63 2.29
N ASP A 433 3.50 4.35 3.58
CA ASP A 433 3.22 5.31 4.65
C ASP A 433 4.02 4.94 5.90
N TYR A 434 3.78 5.65 7.00
CA TYR A 434 4.53 5.46 8.25
C TYR A 434 4.18 4.17 9.01
N ARG A 435 3.10 3.46 8.66
CA ARG A 435 2.70 2.15 9.22
C ARG A 435 2.99 1.00 8.25
N ASN A 436 2.77 1.24 6.96
CA ASN A 436 3.18 0.38 5.87
C ASN A 436 4.65 0.63 5.52
N HIS A 437 5.57 0.04 6.26
CA HIS A 437 7.02 0.12 6.03
C HIS A 437 7.67 -1.21 5.61
N GLY A 438 6.88 -2.24 5.28
CA GLY A 438 7.42 -3.55 4.87
C GLY A 438 8.17 -4.22 6.00
N HIS A 439 7.53 -4.25 7.16
CA HIS A 439 7.72 -5.26 8.18
C HIS A 439 6.45 -6.12 8.18
N ILE A 440 6.53 -7.27 8.86
CA ILE A 440 5.41 -8.16 9.11
C ILE A 440 4.34 -7.47 9.99
N ASP A 441 3.09 -7.91 9.84
CA ASP A 441 2.08 -7.89 10.91
C ASP A 441 1.85 -9.37 11.28
N SER A 442 2.04 -9.69 12.55
CA SER A 442 1.88 -11.01 13.12
C SER A 442 0.43 -11.38 13.52
N ASP A 443 -0.49 -10.42 13.69
CA ASP A 443 -1.86 -10.64 14.17
C ASP A 443 -3.01 -10.17 13.25
N GLY A 444 -2.69 -9.44 12.18
CA GLY A 444 -3.56 -9.16 11.04
C GLY A 444 -4.53 -7.99 11.21
N ASP A 445 -4.25 -7.05 12.12
CA ASP A 445 -5.10 -5.89 12.43
C ASP A 445 -4.88 -4.66 11.52
N TYR A 446 -3.87 -4.71 10.64
CA TYR A 446 -3.39 -3.63 9.77
C TYR A 446 -2.30 -2.70 10.38
N MET A 447 -1.76 -3.01 11.56
CA MET A 447 -0.57 -2.42 12.19
C MET A 447 0.58 -3.43 12.10
N SER A 448 1.80 -2.97 11.79
CA SER A 448 2.97 -3.86 11.79
C SER A 448 3.60 -3.95 13.18
N ASP A 449 4.27 -5.07 13.49
CA ASP A 449 4.90 -5.37 14.78
C ASP A 449 5.81 -4.22 15.30
N LEU A 450 6.48 -3.51 14.38
CA LEU A 450 7.32 -2.36 14.70
C LEU A 450 6.49 -1.15 15.17
N CYS A 451 5.36 -0.87 14.52
CA CYS A 451 4.45 0.20 14.93
C CYS A 451 3.81 -0.11 16.28
N GLU A 452 3.40 -1.35 16.49
CA GLU A 452 2.86 -1.82 17.76
C GLU A 452 3.85 -1.69 18.92
N THR A 453 5.11 -2.07 18.68
CA THR A 453 6.20 -1.89 19.64
C THR A 453 6.33 -0.43 20.11
N PHE A 454 6.03 0.54 19.24
CA PHE A 454 6.02 1.97 19.60
C PHE A 454 4.70 2.46 20.23
N ALA A 455 3.57 1.88 19.86
CA ALA A 455 2.29 2.14 20.54
C ALA A 455 2.24 1.50 21.95
N GLY A 456 3.03 0.45 22.18
CA GLY A 456 2.99 -0.39 23.39
C GLY A 456 1.88 -1.42 23.37
N THR A 457 1.33 -1.72 22.20
CA THR A 457 0.35 -2.78 21.95
C THR A 457 1.03 -4.15 21.85
N ASN A 458 0.28 -5.22 21.55
CA ASN A 458 0.74 -6.59 21.66
C ASN A 458 0.66 -7.32 20.32
N ILE A 459 1.83 -7.55 19.70
CA ILE A 459 2.14 -8.15 18.38
C ILE A 459 1.58 -9.56 18.07
N SER A 460 0.53 -9.98 18.76
CA SER A 460 -0.12 -11.29 18.66
C SER A 460 -1.58 -11.20 19.13
N ASN A 461 -2.18 -10.01 19.17
CA ASN A 461 -3.52 -9.74 19.65
C ASN A 461 -4.07 -8.40 19.11
N PRO A 462 -4.96 -8.44 18.10
CA PRO A 462 -5.34 -7.28 17.27
C PRO A 462 -6.28 -6.26 17.94
N ASP A 463 -6.41 -6.32 19.28
CA ASP A 463 -7.36 -5.59 20.13
C ASP A 463 -6.80 -5.64 21.57
N SER A 464 -5.76 -4.86 21.84
CA SER A 464 -4.90 -4.93 23.03
C SER A 464 -5.63 -4.69 24.36
N ASP A 465 -6.71 -3.90 24.34
CA ASP A 465 -7.53 -3.64 25.52
C ASP A 465 -8.83 -4.48 25.60
N SER A 466 -9.19 -5.16 24.50
CA SER A 466 -10.37 -6.00 24.32
C SER A 466 -11.72 -5.26 24.32
N ASP A 467 -11.78 -4.01 23.86
CA ASP A 467 -13.01 -3.23 23.73
C ASP A 467 -13.80 -3.52 22.42
N GLY A 468 -13.13 -4.11 21.43
CA GLY A 468 -13.69 -4.53 20.14
C GLY A 468 -13.54 -3.53 19.00
N MET A 469 -12.59 -2.61 19.12
CA MET A 469 -11.92 -1.90 18.02
C MET A 469 -10.59 -2.61 17.69
N LEU A 470 -9.83 -2.13 16.70
CA LEU A 470 -8.51 -2.69 16.37
C LEU A 470 -7.44 -1.65 16.71
N ASP A 471 -6.28 -2.11 17.18
CA ASP A 471 -5.17 -1.26 17.62
C ASP A 471 -4.74 -0.27 16.53
N ASN A 472 -4.61 -0.72 15.28
CA ASN A 472 -4.33 0.11 14.11
C ASN A 472 -5.39 1.19 13.88
N TRP A 473 -6.67 0.84 14.03
CA TRP A 473 -7.77 1.77 13.78
C TRP A 473 -7.80 2.85 14.85
N GLU A 474 -7.61 2.48 16.11
CA GLU A 474 -7.51 3.45 17.20
C GLU A 474 -6.31 4.37 17.03
N TYR A 475 -5.15 3.80 16.72
CA TYR A 475 -3.93 4.55 16.44
C TYR A 475 -4.09 5.48 15.22
N GLU A 476 -4.81 5.05 14.18
CA GLU A 476 -5.12 5.88 13.01
C GLU A 476 -5.96 7.11 13.36
N TYR A 477 -6.98 6.93 14.20
CA TYR A 477 -7.91 7.98 14.58
C TYR A 477 -7.53 8.68 15.90
N ASN A 478 -6.29 8.52 16.38
CA ASN A 478 -5.75 9.15 17.59
C ASN A 478 -6.58 8.85 18.85
N LEU A 479 -7.02 7.61 19.00
CA LEU A 479 -7.53 7.01 20.23
C LEU A 479 -6.38 6.32 21.00
N ASP A 480 -6.69 5.62 22.09
CA ASP A 480 -5.70 5.00 22.99
C ASP A 480 -5.94 3.47 23.04
N PRO A 481 -5.25 2.66 22.20
CA PRO A 481 -5.48 1.21 22.05
C PRO A 481 -5.14 0.37 23.30
N LEU A 482 -4.86 1.02 24.42
CA LEU A 482 -4.57 0.41 25.72
C LEU A 482 -5.65 0.75 26.77
N LEU A 483 -6.80 1.33 26.37
CA LEU A 483 -7.81 1.86 27.28
C LEU A 483 -9.24 1.89 26.70
N ASP A 484 -10.12 0.96 27.14
CA ASP A 484 -11.54 0.86 26.70
C ASP A 484 -12.25 2.23 26.63
N ASP A 485 -12.32 2.74 25.40
CA ASP A 485 -12.84 4.04 25.02
C ASP A 485 -14.02 3.91 24.04
N SER A 486 -14.35 2.68 23.63
CA SER A 486 -15.52 2.24 22.82
C SER A 486 -16.84 2.97 23.06
N ASN A 487 -17.06 3.42 24.30
CA ASN A 487 -18.28 4.06 24.79
C ASN A 487 -18.20 5.60 24.85
N LEU A 488 -17.06 6.20 24.51
CA LEU A 488 -16.87 7.64 24.35
C LEU A 488 -17.41 8.13 23.00
N ASP A 489 -17.54 9.45 22.88
CA ASP A 489 -18.11 10.22 21.76
C ASP A 489 -17.12 11.37 21.53
N SER A 490 -15.99 11.04 20.90
CA SER A 490 -14.76 11.84 20.92
C SER A 490 -14.93 13.21 20.25
N ASP A 491 -15.67 13.27 19.14
CA ASP A 491 -16.02 14.52 18.44
C ASP A 491 -17.30 15.21 18.97
N SER A 492 -18.05 14.53 19.86
CA SER A 492 -19.33 14.95 20.44
C SER A 492 -20.51 15.06 19.45
N ASP A 493 -20.52 14.32 18.34
CA ASP A 493 -21.60 14.32 17.36
C ASP A 493 -22.79 13.41 17.73
N GLY A 494 -22.61 12.49 18.68
CA GLY A 494 -23.63 11.55 19.16
C GLY A 494 -23.58 10.16 18.53
N ILE A 495 -22.48 9.79 17.87
CA ILE A 495 -22.05 8.39 17.68
C ILE A 495 -21.00 8.08 18.77
N ILE A 496 -20.65 6.81 18.96
CA ILE A 496 -19.60 6.40 19.91
C ILE A 496 -18.52 5.68 19.12
N ASN A 497 -17.27 5.73 19.58
CA ASN A 497 -16.09 5.26 18.85
C ASN A 497 -16.29 3.86 18.24
N LEU A 498 -16.72 2.86 19.04
CA LEU A 498 -16.98 1.48 18.59
C LEU A 498 -18.08 1.35 17.51
N LYS A 499 -18.98 2.33 17.44
CA LYS A 499 -20.06 2.38 16.45
C LYS A 499 -19.64 3.17 15.20
N GLU A 500 -18.58 3.95 15.27
CA GLU A 500 -17.93 4.61 14.14
C GLU A 500 -16.99 3.64 13.43
N TYR A 501 -16.15 2.94 14.20
CA TYR A 501 -15.35 1.79 13.75
C TYR A 501 -16.20 0.82 12.90
N ARG A 502 -17.27 0.27 13.49
CA ARG A 502 -18.23 -0.65 12.82
C ARG A 502 -19.02 -0.05 11.64
N ARG A 503 -18.73 1.18 11.21
CA ARG A 503 -19.35 1.87 10.08
C ARG A 503 -18.36 2.47 9.10
N GLY A 504 -17.05 2.45 9.40
CA GLY A 504 -16.06 3.25 8.68
C GLY A 504 -16.39 4.75 8.73
N LEU A 505 -16.62 5.28 9.93
CA LEU A 505 -16.76 6.71 10.22
C LEU A 505 -15.55 7.18 11.06
N ASN A 506 -15.34 8.50 11.15
CA ASN A 506 -14.15 9.08 11.77
C ASN A 506 -14.47 9.70 13.15
N PRO A 507 -14.02 9.10 14.27
CA PRO A 507 -14.40 9.50 15.63
C PRO A 507 -13.84 10.86 16.08
N GLN A 508 -12.99 11.50 15.27
CA GLN A 508 -12.48 12.85 15.52
C GLN A 508 -13.21 13.94 14.71
N LYS A 509 -14.23 13.58 13.91
CA LYS A 509 -14.74 14.43 12.82
C LYS A 509 -16.26 14.34 12.65
N TRP A 510 -16.94 15.39 13.10
CA TRP A 510 -18.41 15.55 13.04
C TRP A 510 -19.01 15.17 11.67
N ASP A 511 -19.43 13.92 11.52
CA ASP A 511 -19.93 13.33 10.28
C ASP A 511 -21.36 12.78 10.39
N ASN A 512 -21.94 12.79 11.59
CA ASN A 512 -23.35 12.57 11.86
C ASN A 512 -24.19 13.77 11.43
N TRP A 513 -24.28 13.92 10.10
CA TRP A 513 -25.16 14.85 9.42
C TRP A 513 -26.61 14.72 9.91
N SER A 514 -27.04 13.54 10.39
CA SER A 514 -28.41 13.35 10.87
C SER A 514 -28.72 14.20 12.11
N VAL A 515 -27.80 14.28 13.08
CA VAL A 515 -27.91 15.14 14.27
C VAL A 515 -27.75 16.61 13.90
N LEU A 516 -26.78 16.95 13.05
CA LEU A 516 -26.59 18.32 12.57
C LEU A 516 -27.85 18.87 11.87
N TYR A 517 -28.43 18.09 10.96
CA TYR A 517 -29.63 18.48 10.23
C TYR A 517 -30.88 18.50 11.12
N ALA A 518 -31.15 17.47 11.91
CA ALA A 518 -32.39 17.36 12.68
C ALA A 518 -32.37 18.22 13.96
N GLY A 519 -31.24 18.29 14.65
CA GLY A 519 -31.07 18.98 15.93
C GLY A 519 -30.81 20.49 15.81
N TYR A 520 -30.01 20.91 14.83
CA TYR A 520 -29.56 22.31 14.73
C TYR A 520 -30.11 23.03 13.50
N LEU A 521 -29.89 22.50 12.30
CA LEU A 521 -30.30 23.18 11.08
C LEU A 521 -31.83 23.25 10.95
N LEU A 522 -32.56 22.16 11.21
CA LEU A 522 -34.02 22.14 11.06
C LEU A 522 -34.74 23.12 12.01
N PRO A 523 -34.40 23.25 13.31
CA PRO A 523 -34.99 24.29 14.17
C PRO A 523 -34.61 25.72 13.76
N VAL A 524 -33.37 25.97 13.34
CA VAL A 524 -32.95 27.28 12.79
C VAL A 524 -33.72 27.60 11.50
N TRP A 525 -33.92 26.61 10.63
CA TRP A 525 -34.75 26.71 9.42
C TRP A 525 -36.20 27.08 9.76
N ILE A 526 -36.84 26.35 10.68
CA ILE A 526 -38.21 26.61 11.13
C ILE A 526 -38.30 28.02 11.72
N GLY A 527 -37.36 28.40 12.60
CA GLY A 527 -37.29 29.74 13.19
C GLY A 527 -37.15 30.84 12.15
N THR A 528 -36.28 30.66 11.15
CA THR A 528 -36.04 31.63 10.07
C THR A 528 -37.27 31.79 9.18
N VAL A 529 -37.93 30.68 8.81
CA VAL A 529 -39.18 30.70 8.03
C VAL A 529 -40.32 31.33 8.82
N VAL A 530 -40.48 31.01 10.10
CA VAL A 530 -41.50 31.61 10.98
C VAL A 530 -41.26 33.12 11.14
N ALA A 531 -40.02 33.56 11.37
CA ALA A 531 -39.66 34.96 11.43
C ALA A 531 -39.97 35.70 10.12
N ALA A 532 -39.63 35.11 8.97
CA ALA A 532 -39.94 35.66 7.66
C ALA A 532 -41.46 35.81 7.42
N VAL A 533 -42.26 34.80 7.78
CA VAL A 533 -43.73 34.85 7.69
C VAL A 533 -44.33 35.90 8.64
N ILE A 534 -43.78 36.07 9.84
CA ILE A 534 -44.18 37.13 10.78
C ILE A 534 -43.87 38.51 10.19
N ILE A 535 -42.68 38.70 9.60
CA ILE A 535 -42.27 39.96 8.96
C ILE A 535 -43.17 40.28 7.77
N GLU A 536 -43.45 39.32 6.89
CA GLU A 536 -44.36 39.51 5.76
C GLU A 536 -45.77 39.88 6.23
N ARG A 537 -46.32 39.18 7.23
CA ARG A 537 -47.66 39.48 7.78
C ARG A 537 -47.72 40.84 8.50
N LYS A 538 -46.68 41.21 9.25
CA LYS A 538 -46.67 42.43 10.08
C LYS A 538 -46.34 43.69 9.28
N TYR A 539 -45.45 43.61 8.30
CA TYR A 539 -44.94 44.76 7.55
C TYR A 539 -45.36 44.78 6.05
N LYS A 540 -46.02 43.73 5.55
CA LYS A 540 -46.46 43.58 4.15
C LYS A 540 -45.35 43.70 3.11
N VAL A 541 -44.09 43.50 3.52
CA VAL A 541 -42.94 43.50 2.61
C VAL A 541 -42.86 42.15 1.91
N THR A 542 -43.10 42.13 0.60
CA THR A 542 -42.93 40.91 -0.21
C THR A 542 -41.43 40.64 -0.40
N VAL A 543 -40.87 39.76 0.42
CA VAL A 543 -39.43 39.48 0.40
C VAL A 543 -39.06 38.64 -0.84
N LYS A 544 -38.68 39.32 -1.92
CA LYS A 544 -38.30 38.72 -3.21
C LYS A 544 -37.18 37.66 -3.08
N MET A 545 -36.34 37.79 -2.05
CA MET A 545 -35.30 36.83 -1.68
C MET A 545 -35.86 35.42 -1.38
N ILE A 546 -37.04 35.32 -0.73
CA ILE A 546 -37.65 34.01 -0.36
C ILE A 546 -38.05 33.21 -1.60
N LYS A 547 -38.63 33.86 -2.62
CA LYS A 547 -38.98 33.17 -3.88
C LYS A 547 -37.73 32.64 -4.60
N ASN A 548 -36.69 33.46 -4.72
CA ASN A 548 -35.45 33.06 -5.39
C ASN A 548 -34.75 31.93 -4.63
N LEU A 549 -34.72 31.99 -3.29
CA LEU A 549 -34.15 30.94 -2.44
C LEU A 549 -34.95 29.62 -2.54
N THR A 550 -36.29 29.69 -2.57
CA THR A 550 -37.15 28.51 -2.76
C THR A 550 -36.91 27.83 -4.12
N ILE A 551 -36.65 28.62 -5.18
CA ILE A 551 -36.32 28.11 -6.52
C ILE A 551 -34.91 27.47 -6.51
N TRP A 552 -33.93 28.13 -5.89
CA TRP A 552 -32.57 27.60 -5.75
C TRP A 552 -32.55 26.24 -5.03
N ILE A 553 -33.25 26.11 -3.91
CA ILE A 553 -33.37 24.85 -3.14
C ILE A 553 -34.03 23.76 -3.99
N LYS A 554 -35.16 24.05 -4.66
CA LYS A 554 -35.80 23.08 -5.55
C LYS A 554 -34.87 22.61 -6.67
N SER A 555 -34.04 23.50 -7.24
CA SER A 555 -33.09 23.12 -8.30
C SER A 555 -31.95 22.20 -7.82
N ARG A 556 -31.57 22.26 -6.53
CA ARG A 556 -30.47 21.48 -5.95
C ARG A 556 -30.91 20.13 -5.35
N PHE A 557 -32.17 20.01 -4.90
CA PHE A 557 -32.60 18.90 -4.03
C PHE A 557 -33.79 18.05 -4.53
N THR A 558 -34.37 18.30 -5.72
CA THR A 558 -35.33 17.35 -6.32
C THR A 558 -34.64 16.32 -7.23
N MET A 559 -34.68 15.03 -6.85
CA MET A 559 -34.04 13.93 -7.59
C MET A 559 -34.68 13.55 -8.95
N SER A 560 -35.82 14.14 -9.36
CA SER A 560 -36.64 13.57 -10.45
C SER A 560 -37.22 14.54 -11.49
N ILE A 561 -36.71 15.78 -11.61
CA ILE A 561 -37.17 16.71 -12.66
C ILE A 561 -35.99 17.31 -13.44
N ASP A 562 -36.12 17.20 -14.76
CA ASP A 562 -35.26 17.68 -15.85
C ASP A 562 -34.61 19.06 -15.59
N LYS A 563 -33.35 19.03 -15.11
CA LYS A 563 -32.61 20.22 -14.62
C LYS A 563 -32.48 21.33 -15.66
N GLU A 564 -32.18 20.98 -16.91
CA GLU A 564 -31.99 21.96 -17.99
C GLU A 564 -33.21 22.87 -18.16
N LYS A 565 -34.42 22.33 -17.98
CA LYS A 565 -35.67 23.05 -18.21
C LYS A 565 -35.93 24.13 -17.14
N ILE A 566 -35.32 23.99 -15.97
CA ILE A 566 -35.38 24.97 -14.88
C ILE A 566 -34.24 25.99 -15.03
N GLU A 567 -33.01 25.54 -15.34
CA GLU A 567 -31.88 26.46 -15.59
C GLU A 567 -32.12 27.41 -16.75
N ARG A 568 -32.63 26.91 -17.90
CA ARG A 568 -33.01 27.77 -19.04
C ARG A 568 -34.05 28.82 -18.64
N ARG A 569 -34.94 28.51 -17.69
CA ARG A 569 -35.97 29.42 -17.19
C ARG A 569 -35.39 30.48 -16.25
N TYR A 570 -34.46 30.08 -15.39
CA TYR A 570 -33.75 30.97 -14.47
C TYR A 570 -32.83 31.96 -15.21
N LEU A 571 -32.13 31.49 -16.25
CA LEU A 571 -31.32 32.34 -17.12
C LEU A 571 -32.19 33.33 -17.92
N ALA A 572 -33.31 32.87 -18.49
CA ALA A 572 -34.25 33.76 -19.20
C ALA A 572 -34.87 34.86 -18.31
N GLU A 573 -35.04 34.63 -17.01
CA GLU A 573 -35.48 35.67 -16.05
C GLU A 573 -34.34 36.61 -15.61
N LYS A 574 -33.07 36.21 -15.80
CA LYS A 574 -31.89 37.02 -15.47
C LYS A 574 -31.59 38.07 -16.55
N ASP A 575 -31.83 37.72 -17.81
CA ASP A 575 -31.56 38.58 -18.99
C ASP A 575 -32.70 39.57 -19.31
N MET A 576 -33.78 39.61 -18.51
CA MET A 576 -34.85 40.62 -18.58
C MET A 576 -34.63 41.80 -17.61
N LYS A 577 -33.39 42.13 -17.29
CA LYS A 577 -32.97 43.29 -16.48
C LYS A 577 -31.97 44.15 -17.24
#